data_AF-A0A662VYE4-F1
#
_entry.id   AF-A0A662VYE4-F1
#
_cell.length_a   1.000
_cell.length_b   1.000
_cell.length_c   1.000
_cell.angle_alpha   90.00
_cell.angle_beta   90.00
_cell.angle_gamma   90.00
#
_symmetry.space_group_name_H-M   'P 1'
#
loop_
_entity.id
_entity.type
_entity.pdbx_description
1 polymer ?
#
loop_
_entity_poly.entity_id
_entity_poly.type
_entity_poly.pdbx_seq_one_letter_code
_entity_poly.pdbx_strand_id
1 'polypeptide(L)' 'MVGVKTKWDKIQISATIYPEHARILEKILQRKYNKPIAHNSASEVIRRAIEKYAEYLEVVLEN' A
#
# COMPACT_ATOMS: atom_id res chain seq x y z
N MET A 1 0.26 3.51 -18.07
CA MET A 1 -0.45 2.36 -17.46
C MET A 1 0.12 2.17 -16.06
N VAL A 2 -0.67 2.32 -14.99
CA VAL A 2 -0.18 2.29 -13.59
C VAL A 2 -0.19 0.87 -13.00
N GLY A 3 -0.58 -0.14 -13.79
CA GLY A 3 -0.54 -1.53 -13.36
C GLY A 3 -0.74 -2.52 -14.49
N VAL A 4 -0.37 -3.77 -14.22
CA VAL A 4 -0.51 -4.92 -15.11
C VAL A 4 -1.48 -5.92 -14.49
N LYS A 5 -2.49 -6.35 -15.25
CA LYS A 5 -3.41 -7.40 -14.81
C LYS A 5 -2.67 -8.73 -14.70
N THR A 6 -2.75 -9.35 -13.52
CA THR A 6 -2.14 -10.65 -13.25
C THR A 6 -3.10 -11.78 -13.58
N LYS A 7 -2.59 -13.02 -13.62
CA LYS A 7 -3.37 -14.24 -13.83
C LYS A 7 -4.44 -14.50 -12.77
N TRP A 8 -4.37 -13.82 -11.62
CA TRP A 8 -5.27 -13.98 -10.48
C TRP A 8 -6.30 -12.85 -10.36
N ASP A 9 -6.58 -12.14 -11.46
CA ASP A 9 -7.48 -10.98 -11.50
C ASP A 9 -7.08 -9.82 -10.57
N LYS A 10 -5.82 -9.79 -10.13
CA LYS A 10 -5.23 -8.70 -9.34
C LYS A 10 -4.45 -7.76 -10.24
N ILE A 11 -4.40 -6.47 -9.89
CA ILE A 11 -3.52 -5.49 -10.55
C ILE A 11 -2.20 -5.42 -9.80
N GLN A 12 -1.09 -5.68 -10.50
CA GLN A 12 0.25 -5.44 -9.98
C GLN A 12 0.70 -4.03 -10.38
N ILE A 13 1.17 -3.27 -9.39
CA ILE A 13 1.70 -1.92 -9.56
C ILE A 13 3.22 -1.97 -9.32
N SER A 14 4.00 -1.35 -10.21
CA SER A 14 5.43 -1.14 -10.02
C SER A 14 5.70 0.35 -9.89
N ALA A 15 6.32 0.75 -8.78
CA ALA A 15 6.62 2.14 -8.48
C ALA A 15 8.09 2.29 -8.04
N THR A 16 8.70 3.41 -8.43
CA THR A 16 10.01 3.82 -7.92
C THR A 16 9.78 4.70 -6.70
N ILE A 17 10.42 4.36 -5.59
CA ILE A 17 10.34 5.11 -4.33
C ILE A 17 11.75 5.38 -3.80
N TYR A 18 11.88 6.41 -2.96
CA TYR A 18 13.13 6.66 -2.25
C TYR A 18 13.48 5.53 -1.26
N PRO A 19 14.78 5.22 -1.04
CA PRO A 19 15.22 4.15 -0.16
C PRO A 19 14.70 4.23 1.28
N GLU A 20 14.54 5.44 1.82
CA GLU A 20 13.98 5.69 3.15
C GLU A 20 12.54 5.20 3.27
N HIS A 21 11.74 5.32 2.21
CA HIS A 21 10.36 4.83 2.19
C HIS A 21 10.32 3.30 2.18
N ALA A 22 11.23 2.65 1.46
CA ALA A 22 11.37 1.20 1.50
C ALA A 22 11.69 0.71 2.92
N ARG A 23 12.62 1.38 3.63
CA ARG A 23 12.96 1.07 5.03
C ARG A 23 11.78 1.24 5.99
N ILE A 24 10.91 2.22 5.76
CA ILE A 24 9.70 2.41 6.55
C ILE A 24 8.74 1.22 6.35
N LEU A 25 8.51 0.81 5.10
CA LEU A 25 7.68 -0.35 4.79
C LEU A 25 8.21 -1.63 5.46
N GLU A 26 9.52 -1.85 5.44
CA GLU A 26 10.14 -2.98 6.13
C GLU A 26 9.88 -2.97 7.65
N LYS A 27 10.03 -1.81 8.30
CA LYS A 27 9.71 -1.67 9.74
C LYS A 27 8.25 -2.00 10.04
N ILE A 28 7.33 -1.61 9.16
CA ILE A 28 5.90 -1.92 9.30
C ILE A 28 5.68 -3.44 9.16
N LEU A 29 6.26 -4.08 8.16
CA LEU A 29 6.10 -5.53 7.97
C LEU A 29 6.71 -6.35 9.11
N GLN A 30 7.82 -5.87 9.67
CA GLN A 30 8.48 -6.48 10.83
C GLN A 30 7.81 -6.13 12.17
N ARG A 31 6.70 -5.38 12.16
CA ARG A 31 6.00 -4.93 13.37
C ARG A 31 6.88 -4.11 14.33
N LYS A 32 7.90 -3.43 13.81
CA LYS A 32 8.86 -2.59 14.55
C LYS A 32 8.34 -1.16 14.71
N TYR A 33 7.17 -1.00 15.32
CA TYR A 33 6.56 0.29 15.63
C TYR A 33 5.72 0.20 16.90
N ASN A 34 5.50 1.34 17.57
CA ASN A 34 4.91 1.38 18.90
C ASN A 34 3.39 1.13 18.95
N LYS A 35 2.71 1.12 17.81
CA LYS A 35 1.25 0.93 17.75
C LYS A 35 0.90 -0.55 17.54
N PRO A 36 -0.08 -1.12 18.28
CA PRO A 36 -0.49 -2.50 18.11
C PRO A 36 -1.46 -2.64 16.92
N ILE A 37 -0.94 -2.54 15.70
CA ILE A 37 -1.72 -2.75 14.48
C ILE A 37 -1.21 -4.03 13.83
N ALA A 38 -2.08 -4.98 13.53
CA ALA A 38 -1.70 -6.15 12.74
C ALA A 38 -1.78 -5.79 11.25
N HIS A 39 -0.67 -6.00 10.53
CA HIS A 39 -0.65 -6.03 9.08
C HIS A 39 -0.18 -7.41 8.64
N ASN A 40 -0.89 -7.99 7.66
CA ASN A 40 -0.62 -9.35 7.20
C ASN A 40 0.26 -9.38 5.94
N SER A 41 0.33 -8.27 5.18
CA SER A 41 1.13 -8.19 3.96
C SER A 41 1.43 -6.75 3.55
N ALA A 42 2.42 -6.57 2.66
CA ALA A 42 2.73 -5.28 2.04
C ALA A 42 1.54 -4.72 1.24
N SER A 43 0.79 -5.59 0.56
CA SER A 43 -0.43 -5.22 -0.16
C SER A 43 -1.47 -4.58 0.76
N GLU A 44 -1.60 -5.06 1.99
CA GLU A 44 -2.54 -4.49 2.96
C GLU A 44 -2.10 -3.10 3.43
N VAL A 45 -0.80 -2.92 3.72
CA VAL A 45 -0.23 -1.63 4.10
C VAL A 45 -0.45 -0.60 3.00
N ILE A 46 -0.15 -0.96 1.76
CA ILE A 46 -0.31 -0.10 0.58
C ILE A 46 -1.80 0.21 0.36
N ARG A 47 -2.70 -0.77 0.46
CA ARG A 47 -4.15 -0.55 0.32
C ARG A 47 -4.66 0.49 1.32
N ARG A 48 -4.32 0.35 2.60
CA ARG A 48 -4.74 1.30 3.65
C ARG A 48 -4.17 2.71 3.40
N ALA A 49 -2.94 2.81 2.92
CA ALA A 49 -2.35 4.09 2.56
C ALA A 49 -3.10 4.77 1.40
N ILE A 50 -3.42 4.00 0.35
CA ILE A 50 -4.22 4.48 -0.79
C ILE A 50 -5.60 4.93 -0.32
N GLU A 51 -6.31 4.11 0.47
CA GLU A 51 -7.65 4.44 0.98
C GLU A 51 -7.62 5.72 1.82
N LYS A 52 -6.64 5.87 2.72
CA LYS A 52 -6.51 7.06 3.56
C LYS A 52 -6.24 8.32 2.73
N TYR A 53 -5.43 8.19 1.68
CA TYR A 53 -5.10 9.30 0.80
C TYR A 53 -6.27 9.65 -0.14
N ALA A 54 -7.00 8.65 -0.63
CA ALA A 54 -8.21 8.84 -1.42
C ALA A 54 -9.31 9.52 -0.59
N GLU A 55 -9.50 9.12 0.67
CA GLU A 55 -10.40 9.80 1.62
C GLU A 55 -10.00 11.26 1.80
N TYR A 56 -8.70 11.53 2.01
CA TYR A 56 -8.18 12.89 2.15
C TYR A 56 -8.39 13.76 0.89
N LEU A 57 -8.33 13.15 -0.29
CA LEU A 57 -8.51 13.82 -1.58
C LEU A 57 -9.95 13.78 -2.09
N GLU A 58 -10.90 13.23 -1.32
CA GLU A 58 -12.31 13.07 -1.72
C GLU A 58 -12.48 12.30 -3.05
N VAL A 59 -11.60 11.36 -3.34
CA VAL A 59 -11.66 10.53 -4.55
C VAL A 59 -12.71 9.44 -4.38
N VAL A 60 -13.78 9.52 -5.16
CA VAL A 60 -14.85 8.51 -5.22
C VAL A 60 -14.53 7.52 -6.34
N LEU A 61 -14.58 6.22 -6.03
CA LEU A 61 -14.58 5.18 -7.05
C LEU A 61 -15.96 5.15 -7.70
N GLU A 62 -16.06 5.62 -8.95
CA GLU A 62 -17.28 5.44 -9.74
C GLU A 62 -17.45 3.94 -10.05
N ASN A 63 -18.67 3.42 -9.81
CA ASN A 63 -19.05 2.03 -10.07
C ASN A 63 -19.40 1.80 -11.54
#